data_AF-A0A8B9B8V2-F1
#
_entry.id   AF-A0A8B9B8V2-F1
#
_cell.length_a   1.000
_cell.length_b   1.000
_cell.length_c   1.000
_cell.angle_alpha   90.00
_cell.angle_beta   90.00
_cell.angle_gamma   90.00
#
_symmetry.space_group_name_H-M   'P 1'
#
loop_
_entity.id
_entity.type
_entity.pdbx_description
1 polymer ?
#
loop_
_entity_poly.entity_id
_entity_poly.type
_entity_poly.pdbx_seq_one_letter_code
_entity_poly.pdbx_strand_id
1 'polypeptide(L)'
;VDGDSVGFIKVIHSTSKANQATANPEFLNLLKRLGLERYYPRKMGTEDFHRIYQTSVHDSQPSKDSELPFYFLQRLLTVDYRVRYLTCKEASKPGVVPAPNTSAEDHEPSDSFDDFFSDLDEEARESASRESHVHPMDLQMAIFHCADDFMRQYLSSKLAFCQFALPLLVPNPCTSQIEFPLWSLSQIKKSWKGTVRSGEQTRISSHNNKLICQAETPIVSFLRIGSSPSSSKSQLLNALLSKQKHDTFFHRHCKGSTKDCFLMKGVVEISWYLPRGGDDDSFNGPVAFCNLHGDARDHEPQLQFLQEISAVNVVLVSESYQSNKKGRKILHNLWQSQRPLVCLFTEKESIAAGQSSQNIRIGIKNRNEAELMGELTKTIRDLVEGSSTLVSLNACMGTARQCGFLVDEDAEACVTAKETAITLVNLLKKEKLSEIKSQLLPLHGKLWHMSRKKDKELTRLQEKRNKSIEHHRSQIELEKSVIRRKQLDKCSGWGFLLCSSPAILLESQ
;
A
#
# COMPACT_ATOMS: atom_id res chain seq x y z
N VAL A 1 -35.28 36.99 -19.37
CA VAL A 1 -35.39 37.08 -17.90
C VAL A 1 -34.10 36.53 -17.38
N ASP A 2 -33.18 37.45 -17.12
CA ASP A 2 -31.83 37.20 -16.65
C ASP A 2 -31.79 36.67 -15.21
N GLY A 3 -30.66 36.04 -14.87
CA GLY A 3 -30.11 36.05 -13.51
C GLY A 3 -30.20 34.72 -12.77
N ASP A 4 -29.01 34.13 -12.55
CA ASP A 4 -28.61 33.30 -11.40
C ASP A 4 -28.12 31.88 -11.75
N SER A 5 -26.91 31.81 -12.31
CA SER A 5 -26.14 30.56 -12.37
C SER A 5 -24.61 30.76 -12.26
N VAL A 6 -24.17 31.86 -11.62
CA VAL A 6 -22.75 32.13 -11.34
C VAL A 6 -22.50 32.13 -9.83
N GLY A 7 -22.71 30.99 -9.18
CA GLY A 7 -22.50 30.83 -7.73
C GLY A 7 -21.69 29.61 -7.30
N PHE A 8 -21.60 28.55 -8.12
CA PHE A 8 -21.13 27.24 -7.64
C PHE A 8 -19.66 26.88 -7.92
N ILE A 9 -18.88 27.75 -8.60
CA ILE A 9 -17.49 27.43 -8.97
C ILE A 9 -16.45 28.10 -8.05
N LYS A 10 -16.84 29.00 -7.14
CA LYS A 10 -15.86 29.79 -6.34
C LYS A 10 -15.48 29.21 -4.98
N VAL A 11 -16.15 28.18 -4.47
CA VAL A 11 -15.93 27.68 -3.09
C VAL A 11 -14.87 26.57 -3.01
N ILE A 12 -14.53 25.89 -4.11
CA ILE A 12 -13.47 24.86 -4.11
C ILE A 12 -12.07 25.50 -4.17
N HIS A 13 -11.96 26.75 -4.61
CA HIS A 13 -10.66 27.40 -4.79
C HIS A 13 -10.09 28.05 -3.52
N SER A 14 -10.92 28.29 -2.49
CA SER A 14 -10.52 29.02 -1.28
C SER A 14 -9.97 28.15 -0.15
N THR A 15 -10.32 26.86 -0.09
CA THR A 15 -9.76 25.92 0.92
C THR A 15 -8.36 25.41 0.57
N SER A 16 -7.94 25.51 -0.70
CA SER A 16 -6.60 25.08 -1.15
C SER A 16 -5.47 26.03 -0.75
N LYS A 17 -5.73 27.33 -0.53
CA LYS A 17 -4.67 28.33 -0.27
C LYS A 17 -4.32 28.49 1.20
N ALA A 18 -5.22 28.13 2.12
CA ALA A 18 -4.99 28.29 3.56
C ALA A 18 -4.03 27.25 4.16
N ASN A 19 -3.86 26.08 3.51
CA ASN A 19 -3.00 24.99 4.00
C ASN A 19 -1.53 25.05 3.54
N GLN A 20 -1.12 26.11 2.83
CA GLN A 20 0.27 26.27 2.38
C GLN A 20 1.19 26.93 3.41
N ALA A 21 0.67 27.42 4.54
CA ALA A 21 1.44 28.23 5.50
C ALA A 21 2.38 27.43 6.44
N THR A 22 2.37 26.10 6.40
CA THR A 22 3.23 25.21 7.22
C THR A 22 3.76 24.02 6.42
N ALA A 23 4.07 24.22 5.14
CA ALA A 23 4.59 23.14 4.32
C ALA A 23 6.04 22.79 4.73
N ASN A 24 6.29 21.50 4.98
CA ASN A 24 7.63 21.01 5.28
C ASN A 24 8.54 21.22 4.05
N PRO A 25 9.60 22.04 4.14
CA PRO A 25 10.41 22.44 2.99
C PRO A 25 11.17 21.26 2.38
N GLU A 26 11.60 20.29 3.18
CA GLU A 26 12.29 19.09 2.71
C GLU A 26 11.37 18.24 1.83
N PHE A 27 10.11 18.07 2.25
CA PHE A 27 9.12 17.33 1.48
C PHE A 27 8.80 18.02 0.15
N LEU A 28 8.60 19.34 0.16
CA LEU A 28 8.34 20.08 -1.08
C LEU A 28 9.53 20.02 -2.04
N ASN A 29 10.76 20.09 -1.52
CA ASN A 29 11.97 19.92 -2.34
C ASN A 29 12.03 18.52 -2.96
N LEU A 30 11.73 17.47 -2.19
CA LEU A 30 11.63 16.11 -2.72
C LEU A 30 10.60 16.01 -3.86
N LEU A 31 9.41 16.60 -3.70
CA LEU A 31 8.39 16.62 -4.75
C LEU A 31 8.88 17.35 -6.00
N LYS A 32 9.61 18.46 -5.85
CA LYS A 32 10.21 19.20 -6.95
C LYS A 32 11.26 18.38 -7.71
N ARG A 33 12.18 17.74 -6.99
CA ARG A 33 13.18 16.82 -7.56
C ARG A 33 12.53 15.67 -8.35
N LEU A 34 11.44 15.13 -7.83
CA LEU A 34 10.67 14.06 -8.46
C LEU A 34 9.70 14.54 -9.57
N GLY A 35 9.52 15.85 -9.77
CA GLY A 35 8.55 16.39 -10.73
C GLY A 35 7.08 16.12 -10.36
N LEU A 36 6.80 15.97 -9.05
CA LEU A 36 5.49 15.61 -8.51
C LEU A 36 4.68 16.78 -7.94
N GLU A 37 5.21 18.00 -7.93
CA GLU A 37 4.59 19.19 -7.32
C GLU A 37 3.15 19.43 -7.76
N ARG A 38 2.87 19.33 -9.07
CA ARG A 38 1.52 19.56 -9.63
C ARG A 38 0.48 18.55 -9.14
N TYR A 39 0.93 17.37 -8.72
CA TYR A 39 0.07 16.28 -8.28
C TYR A 39 -0.23 16.34 -6.78
N TYR A 40 0.51 17.13 -6.02
CA TYR A 40 0.26 17.27 -4.59
C TYR A 40 -0.74 18.40 -4.29
N PRO A 41 -1.59 18.25 -3.26
CA PRO A 41 -1.97 16.98 -2.62
C PRO A 41 -3.04 16.24 -3.43
N ARG A 42 -2.93 14.89 -3.53
CA ARG A 42 -3.97 13.99 -4.07
C ARG A 42 -4.61 14.37 -5.42
N LYS A 43 -3.81 14.77 -6.41
CA LYS A 43 -4.28 15.11 -7.78
C LYS A 43 -3.80 14.13 -8.85
N MET A 44 -3.01 13.12 -8.49
CA MET A 44 -2.60 12.08 -9.42
C MET A 44 -3.70 11.03 -9.53
N GLY A 45 -4.30 10.94 -10.72
CA GLY A 45 -5.38 10.01 -11.02
C GLY A 45 -4.87 8.66 -11.55
N THR A 46 -5.80 7.74 -11.79
CA THR A 46 -5.48 6.41 -12.32
C THR A 46 -4.99 6.48 -13.78
N GLU A 47 -5.39 7.51 -14.52
CA GLU A 47 -4.91 7.81 -15.87
C GLU A 47 -3.41 8.08 -15.91
N ASP A 48 -2.85 8.73 -14.88
CA ASP A 48 -1.42 8.99 -14.78
C ASP A 48 -0.61 7.69 -14.61
N PHE A 49 -1.19 6.67 -13.94
CA PHE A 49 -0.56 5.34 -13.78
C PHE A 49 -0.38 4.62 -15.12
N HIS A 50 -1.31 4.82 -16.05
CA HIS A 50 -1.36 4.09 -17.32
C HIS A 50 -0.60 4.79 -18.45
N ARG A 51 0.06 5.93 -18.17
CA ARG A 51 0.90 6.62 -19.16
C ARG A 51 2.14 5.78 -19.47
N ILE A 52 2.34 5.52 -20.75
CA ILE A 52 3.50 4.78 -21.26
C ILE A 52 4.64 5.78 -21.46
N TYR A 53 5.79 5.54 -20.80
CA TYR A 53 6.98 6.38 -20.92
C TYR A 53 8.06 5.71 -21.76
N GLN A 54 8.72 6.51 -22.60
CA GLN A 54 9.73 6.06 -23.55
C GLN A 54 10.90 5.33 -22.85
N THR A 55 11.33 5.83 -21.69
CA THR A 55 12.43 5.26 -20.88
C THR A 55 12.16 3.81 -20.46
N SER A 56 10.91 3.44 -20.24
CA SER A 56 10.55 2.06 -19.90
C SER A 56 10.37 1.16 -21.12
N VAL A 57 10.09 1.71 -22.30
CA VAL A 57 9.96 0.92 -23.55
C VAL A 57 11.33 0.43 -24.02
N HIS A 58 12.38 1.19 -23.73
CA HIS A 58 13.76 0.84 -24.09
C HIS A 58 14.53 0.10 -22.97
N ASP A 59 13.86 -0.30 -21.88
CA ASP A 59 14.46 -0.91 -20.68
C ASP A 59 15.68 -0.14 -20.12
N SER A 60 15.76 1.15 -20.42
CA SER A 60 16.81 2.03 -19.89
C SER A 60 16.50 2.41 -18.44
N GLN A 61 17.50 2.32 -17.55
CA GLN A 61 17.33 2.79 -16.18
C GLN A 61 17.20 4.32 -16.11
N PRO A 62 16.38 4.87 -15.18
CA PRO A 62 16.26 6.30 -14.97
C PRO A 62 17.61 6.97 -14.68
N SER A 63 17.86 8.09 -15.35
CA SER A 63 19.09 8.88 -15.18
C SER A 63 18.88 10.11 -14.29
N LYS A 64 17.63 10.54 -14.12
CA LYS A 64 17.24 11.72 -13.33
C LYS A 64 16.14 11.36 -12.33
N ASP A 65 16.14 12.03 -11.19
CA ASP A 65 15.13 11.82 -10.14
C ASP A 65 13.71 12.04 -10.67
N SER A 66 13.51 13.00 -11.57
CA SER A 66 12.21 13.30 -12.18
C SER A 66 11.63 12.17 -13.04
N GLU A 67 12.46 11.22 -13.48
CA GLU A 67 12.03 10.04 -14.25
C GLU A 67 11.58 8.88 -13.34
N LEU A 68 11.99 8.90 -12.07
CA LEU A 68 11.75 7.80 -11.12
C LEU A 68 10.26 7.51 -10.90
N PRO A 69 9.36 8.49 -10.65
CA PRO A 69 7.98 8.17 -10.26
C PRO A 69 7.23 7.40 -11.33
N PHE A 70 7.32 7.85 -12.57
CA PHE A 70 6.59 7.22 -13.66
C PHE A 70 7.22 5.89 -14.10
N TYR A 71 8.55 5.78 -14.06
CA TYR A 71 9.21 4.49 -14.24
C TYR A 71 8.79 3.50 -13.15
N PHE A 72 8.71 3.94 -11.89
CA PHE A 72 8.23 3.13 -10.78
C PHE A 72 6.81 2.62 -11.02
N LEU A 73 5.87 3.53 -11.36
CA LEU A 73 4.48 3.18 -11.65
C LEU A 73 4.37 2.17 -12.81
N GLN A 74 5.13 2.36 -13.88
CA GLN A 74 5.11 1.47 -15.04
C GLN A 74 5.66 0.07 -14.73
N ARG A 75 6.79 -0.04 -14.02
CA ARG A 75 7.32 -1.35 -13.59
C ARG A 75 6.39 -2.04 -12.60
N LEU A 76 5.77 -1.26 -11.71
CA LEU A 76 4.76 -1.78 -10.80
C LEU A 76 3.50 -2.26 -11.53
N LEU A 77 3.11 -1.62 -12.65
CA LEU A 77 2.01 -2.08 -13.52
C LEU A 77 2.26 -3.50 -14.03
N THR A 78 3.51 -3.77 -14.42
CA THR A 78 3.99 -5.08 -14.89
C THR A 78 4.30 -6.06 -13.75
N VAL A 79 4.03 -5.69 -12.49
CA VAL A 79 4.26 -6.51 -11.29
C VAL A 79 5.75 -6.88 -11.11
N ASP A 80 6.67 -6.01 -11.53
CA ASP A 80 8.10 -6.22 -11.30
C ASP A 80 8.49 -5.87 -9.86
N TYR A 81 8.65 -6.89 -9.02
CA TYR A 81 9.03 -6.72 -7.62
C TYR A 81 10.42 -6.08 -7.41
N ARG A 82 11.27 -5.99 -8.45
CA ARG A 82 12.58 -5.34 -8.31
C ARG A 82 12.47 -3.81 -8.25
N VAL A 83 11.31 -3.26 -8.63
CA VAL A 83 11.06 -1.81 -8.63
C VAL A 83 11.16 -1.18 -7.24
N ARG A 84 11.01 -1.97 -6.17
CA ARG A 84 11.18 -1.50 -4.79
C ARG A 84 12.59 -1.02 -4.47
N TYR A 85 13.59 -1.46 -5.25
CA TYR A 85 14.99 -1.06 -5.09
C TYR A 85 15.43 -0.03 -6.14
N LEU A 86 14.47 0.62 -6.79
CA LEU A 86 14.72 1.59 -7.84
C LEU A 86 15.49 2.79 -7.30
N THR A 87 16.60 3.07 -7.94
CA THR A 87 17.49 4.21 -7.71
C THR A 87 17.92 4.75 -9.06
N CYS A 88 18.25 6.04 -9.15
CA CYS A 88 18.83 6.60 -10.37
C CYS A 88 20.20 5.96 -10.65
N LYS A 89 20.48 5.71 -11.93
CA LYS A 89 21.78 5.21 -12.34
C LYS A 89 22.83 6.31 -12.09
N GLU A 90 23.80 6.02 -11.23
CA GLU A 90 24.98 6.88 -11.09
C GLU A 90 25.69 6.95 -12.45
N ALA A 91 26.04 8.15 -12.90
CA ALA A 91 26.93 8.32 -14.05
C ALA A 91 28.24 7.59 -13.70
N SER A 92 28.58 6.55 -14.48
CA SER A 92 29.82 5.81 -14.31
C SER A 92 30.97 6.81 -14.23
N LYS A 93 31.70 6.81 -13.11
CA LYS A 93 33.00 7.49 -13.03
C LYS A 93 33.81 7.07 -14.27
N PRO A 94 34.51 7.98 -14.96
CA PRO A 94 35.56 7.54 -15.88
C PRO A 94 36.47 6.59 -15.09
N GLY A 95 36.62 5.38 -15.63
CA GLY A 95 37.29 4.29 -14.93
C GLY A 95 38.66 4.74 -14.41
N VAL A 96 39.06 4.12 -13.30
CA VAL A 96 40.45 4.10 -12.83
C VAL A 96 41.34 3.98 -14.06
N VAL A 97 42.05 5.06 -14.37
CA VAL A 97 43.05 5.09 -15.45
C VAL A 97 44.02 3.96 -15.11
N PRO A 98 44.26 2.98 -16.01
CA PRO A 98 45.33 2.02 -15.77
C PRO A 98 46.61 2.83 -15.61
N ALA A 99 47.30 2.63 -14.49
CA ALA A 99 48.54 3.32 -14.17
C ALA A 99 49.47 3.33 -15.41
N PRO A 100 50.12 4.46 -15.74
CA PRO A 100 51.07 4.48 -16.83
C PRO A 100 52.20 3.51 -16.47
N ASN A 101 52.53 2.61 -17.42
CA ASN A 101 53.72 1.78 -17.33
C ASN A 101 54.95 2.69 -17.31
N THR A 102 55.43 3.08 -16.14
CA THR A 102 56.76 3.66 -15.98
C THR A 102 57.75 2.55 -15.75
N SER A 103 58.66 2.43 -16.71
CA SER A 103 59.88 1.64 -16.68
C SER A 103 60.66 1.84 -15.39
N ALA A 104 61.29 0.75 -14.95
CA ALA A 104 62.18 0.66 -13.81
C ALA A 104 63.17 1.83 -13.72
N GLU A 105 63.08 2.60 -12.64
CA GLU A 105 64.23 3.21 -11.97
C GLU A 105 64.01 3.09 -10.45
N ASP A 106 65.05 2.59 -9.78
CA ASP A 106 65.08 2.28 -8.35
C ASP A 106 64.92 3.55 -7.50
N HIS A 107 63.76 3.70 -6.86
CA HIS A 107 63.61 4.48 -5.64
C HIS A 107 62.71 3.70 -4.69
N GLU A 108 63.25 3.34 -3.51
CA GLU A 108 62.46 2.74 -2.44
C GLU A 108 61.27 3.65 -2.12
N PRO A 109 60.02 3.17 -2.24
CA PRO A 109 58.90 3.90 -1.69
C PRO A 109 58.94 3.71 -0.17
N SER A 110 59.19 4.78 0.57
CA SER A 110 58.87 4.80 2.00
C SER A 110 57.35 4.87 2.12
N ASP A 111 56.67 3.76 1.84
CA ASP A 111 55.24 3.60 1.99
C ASP A 111 54.96 3.45 3.50
N SER A 112 54.98 4.59 4.20
CA SER A 112 54.70 4.64 5.62
C SER A 112 53.23 4.32 5.84
N PHE A 113 52.95 3.40 6.77
CA PHE A 113 51.59 3.07 7.20
C PHE A 113 50.78 4.31 7.61
N ASP A 114 51.43 5.39 8.02
CA ASP A 114 50.77 6.67 8.35
C ASP A 114 50.23 7.41 7.13
N ASP A 115 50.82 7.23 5.94
CA ASP A 115 50.35 7.87 4.70
C ASP A 115 49.09 7.19 4.13
N PHE A 116 48.88 5.90 4.43
CA PHE A 116 47.65 5.19 4.10
C PHE A 116 46.42 5.74 4.86
N PHE A 117 46.64 6.36 6.03
CA PHE A 117 45.57 6.95 6.85
C PHE A 117 45.44 8.46 6.68
N SER A 118 46.47 9.17 6.21
CA SER A 118 46.41 10.61 5.98
C SER A 118 45.47 10.98 4.81
N ASP A 119 45.40 10.13 3.77
CA ASP A 119 44.47 10.29 2.64
C ASP A 119 42.99 10.07 3.01
N LEU A 120 42.69 9.33 4.09
CA LEU A 120 41.32 9.08 4.55
C LEU A 120 40.65 10.34 5.14
N ASP A 121 41.44 11.26 5.70
CA ASP A 121 40.93 12.47 6.35
C ASP A 121 40.62 13.60 5.35
N GLU A 122 41.33 13.66 4.21
CA GLU A 122 41.04 14.60 3.11
C GLU A 122 39.85 14.15 2.26
N GLU A 123 39.74 12.86 1.92
CA GLU A 123 38.59 12.30 1.19
C GLU A 123 37.27 12.41 1.98
N ALA A 124 37.34 12.39 3.32
CA ALA A 124 36.18 12.54 4.18
C ALA A 124 35.51 13.93 4.05
N ARG A 125 36.28 14.99 3.73
CA ARG A 125 35.77 16.37 3.65
C ARG A 125 35.10 16.70 2.31
N GLU A 126 35.52 16.08 1.20
CA GLU A 126 34.93 16.35 -0.13
C GLU A 126 33.58 15.64 -0.37
N SER A 127 33.22 14.65 0.45
CA SER A 127 31.99 13.86 0.25
C SER A 127 30.69 14.55 0.71
N ALA A 128 30.77 15.67 1.45
CA ALA A 128 29.62 16.35 2.04
C ALA A 128 28.74 17.14 1.05
N SER A 129 29.16 17.28 -0.22
CA SER A 129 28.45 18.06 -1.25
C SER A 129 27.64 17.23 -2.26
N ARG A 130 27.60 15.90 -2.13
CA ARG A 130 26.81 15.06 -3.04
C ARG A 130 25.34 15.11 -2.65
N GLU A 131 24.49 15.67 -3.52
CA GLU A 131 23.03 15.58 -3.39
C GLU A 131 22.64 14.12 -3.15
N SER A 132 22.07 13.83 -1.98
CA SER A 132 21.72 12.47 -1.59
C SER A 132 20.71 11.87 -2.56
N HIS A 133 20.99 10.65 -3.05
CA HIS A 133 20.05 9.90 -3.89
C HIS A 133 18.67 9.77 -3.23
N VAL A 134 17.60 9.80 -4.03
CA VAL A 134 16.24 9.60 -3.50
C VAL A 134 16.10 8.19 -2.94
N HIS A 135 15.72 8.09 -1.67
CA HIS A 135 15.48 6.80 -1.03
C HIS A 135 14.27 6.10 -1.67
N PRO A 136 14.34 4.79 -2.01
CA PRO A 136 13.26 4.10 -2.74
C PRO A 136 11.90 4.12 -2.02
N MET A 137 11.92 4.09 -0.68
CA MET A 137 10.68 4.19 0.10
C MET A 137 10.12 5.61 0.14
N ASP A 138 10.97 6.64 0.05
CA ASP A 138 10.50 8.03 -0.04
C ASP A 138 9.89 8.29 -1.43
N LEU A 139 10.43 7.66 -2.49
CA LEU A 139 9.79 7.65 -3.80
C LEU A 139 8.37 7.04 -3.72
N GLN A 140 8.23 5.85 -3.13
CA GLN A 140 6.93 5.19 -2.98
C GLN A 140 5.94 6.06 -2.20
N MET A 141 6.37 6.65 -1.09
CA MET A 141 5.50 7.48 -0.25
C MET A 141 5.18 8.84 -0.88
N ALA A 142 6.11 9.47 -1.60
CA ALA A 142 5.84 10.70 -2.35
C ALA A 142 4.73 10.49 -3.39
N ILE A 143 4.81 9.38 -4.15
CA ILE A 143 3.73 8.97 -5.07
C ILE A 143 2.42 8.76 -4.31
N PHE A 144 2.45 8.05 -3.18
CA PHE A 144 1.25 7.80 -2.36
C PHE A 144 0.59 9.10 -1.85
N HIS A 145 1.37 10.12 -1.48
CA HIS A 145 0.87 11.44 -1.08
C HIS A 145 0.31 12.27 -2.25
N CYS A 146 0.80 12.06 -3.47
CA CYS A 146 0.29 12.68 -4.69
C CYS A 146 -0.94 11.98 -5.27
N ALA A 147 -1.11 10.68 -5.02
CA ALA A 147 -2.22 9.86 -5.50
C ALA A 147 -3.57 10.25 -4.86
N ASP A 148 -4.60 10.34 -5.68
CA ASP A 148 -5.99 10.37 -5.22
C ASP A 148 -6.44 9.01 -4.64
N ASP A 149 -7.64 8.93 -4.09
CA ASP A 149 -8.09 7.74 -3.36
C ASP A 149 -8.28 6.51 -4.27
N PHE A 150 -8.63 6.71 -5.55
CA PHE A 150 -8.73 5.63 -6.54
C PHE A 150 -7.35 5.11 -6.96
N MET A 151 -6.44 6.04 -7.22
CA MET A 151 -5.05 5.76 -7.54
C MET A 151 -4.33 5.07 -6.38
N ARG A 152 -4.58 5.47 -5.13
CA ARG A 152 -4.07 4.78 -3.92
C ARG A 152 -4.57 3.35 -3.83
N GLN A 153 -5.86 3.12 -4.08
CA GLN A 153 -6.42 1.77 -4.12
C GLN A 153 -5.77 0.90 -5.20
N TYR A 154 -5.54 1.47 -6.39
CA TYR A 154 -4.88 0.78 -7.49
C TYR A 154 -3.40 0.48 -7.17
N LEU A 155 -2.69 1.48 -6.63
CA LEU A 155 -1.30 1.38 -6.19
C LEU A 155 -1.14 0.28 -5.12
N SER A 156 -1.92 0.33 -4.05
CA SER A 156 -1.93 -0.69 -2.98
C SER A 156 -2.22 -2.09 -3.52
N SER A 157 -3.11 -2.23 -4.51
CA SER A 157 -3.39 -3.51 -5.17
C SER A 157 -2.17 -4.04 -5.93
N LYS A 158 -1.45 -3.18 -6.66
CA LYS A 158 -0.23 -3.59 -7.39
C LYS A 158 0.93 -3.91 -6.44
N LEU A 159 1.13 -3.11 -5.39
CA LEU A 159 2.09 -3.41 -4.32
C LEU A 159 1.78 -4.79 -3.69
N ALA A 160 0.49 -5.09 -3.44
CA ALA A 160 0.05 -6.36 -2.88
C ALA A 160 0.31 -7.55 -3.83
N PHE A 161 0.24 -7.36 -5.16
CA PHE A 161 0.63 -8.37 -6.13
C PHE A 161 2.14 -8.61 -6.17
N CYS A 162 2.94 -7.55 -5.98
CA CYS A 162 4.38 -7.66 -5.76
C CYS A 162 4.74 -8.22 -4.37
N GLN A 163 3.77 -8.64 -3.56
CA GLN A 163 3.97 -9.19 -2.20
C GLN A 163 4.70 -8.22 -1.26
N PHE A 164 4.49 -6.93 -1.47
CA PHE A 164 5.05 -5.90 -0.62
C PHE A 164 4.17 -5.63 0.59
N ALA A 165 4.80 -5.19 1.68
CA ALA A 165 4.10 -4.53 2.77
C ALA A 165 3.42 -3.24 2.28
N LEU A 166 2.26 -2.97 2.84
CA LEU A 166 1.35 -1.89 2.43
C LEU A 166 1.23 -0.83 3.51
N PRO A 167 1.07 0.46 3.18
CA PRO A 167 0.85 1.49 4.18
C PRO A 167 -0.49 1.29 4.91
N LEU A 168 -0.42 1.11 6.23
CA LEU A 168 -1.57 0.99 7.13
C LEU A 168 -1.85 2.30 7.86
N LEU A 169 -0.80 2.97 8.35
CA LEU A 169 -0.89 4.32 8.92
C LEU A 169 0.11 5.22 8.23
N VAL A 170 -0.34 6.38 7.76
CA VAL A 170 0.46 7.29 6.95
C VAL A 170 0.44 8.69 7.58
N PRO A 171 1.53 9.13 8.22
CA PRO A 171 1.68 10.50 8.69
C PRO A 171 1.74 11.47 7.51
N ASN A 172 1.06 12.60 7.61
CA ASN A 172 1.18 13.68 6.65
C ASN A 172 2.46 14.48 6.92
N PRO A 173 3.39 14.59 5.95
CA PRO A 173 4.68 15.27 6.15
C PRO A 173 4.56 16.78 6.41
N CYS A 174 3.43 17.41 6.07
CA CYS A 174 3.19 18.85 6.27
C CYS A 174 2.36 19.14 7.52
N THR A 175 1.39 18.30 7.87
CA THR A 175 0.44 18.58 8.96
C THR A 175 0.63 17.70 10.20
N SER A 176 1.48 16.67 10.13
CA SER A 176 1.66 15.62 11.15
C SER A 176 0.39 14.82 11.48
N GLN A 177 -0.72 15.07 10.80
CA GLN A 177 -1.95 14.31 10.93
C GLN A 177 -1.76 12.91 10.34
N ILE A 178 -2.23 11.89 11.05
CA ILE A 178 -2.09 10.50 10.62
C ILE A 178 -3.36 10.07 9.91
N GLU A 179 -3.19 9.46 8.75
CA GLU A 179 -4.25 8.86 7.97
C GLU A 179 -4.23 7.33 8.11
N PHE A 180 -5.41 6.73 8.24
CA PHE A 180 -5.67 5.30 8.12
C PHE A 180 -6.35 5.05 6.75
N PRO A 181 -5.58 4.83 5.67
CA PRO A 181 -6.10 4.73 4.30
C PRO A 181 -6.76 3.37 4.03
N LEU A 182 -7.86 3.06 4.72
CA LEU A 182 -8.55 1.79 4.64
C LEU A 182 -9.13 1.53 3.25
N TRP A 183 -9.67 2.56 2.58
CA TRP A 183 -10.20 2.45 1.23
C TRP A 183 -9.15 1.94 0.24
N SER A 184 -7.88 2.32 0.44
CA SER A 184 -6.77 1.85 -0.39
C SER A 184 -6.56 0.32 -0.34
N LEU A 185 -6.94 -0.31 0.77
CA LEU A 185 -6.79 -1.76 1.00
C LEU A 185 -8.06 -2.55 0.63
N SER A 186 -9.16 -1.85 0.33
CA SER A 186 -10.50 -2.46 0.23
C SER A 186 -10.71 -3.41 -0.95
N GLN A 187 -9.88 -3.35 -2.00
CA GLN A 187 -9.98 -4.25 -3.17
C GLN A 187 -9.02 -5.44 -3.10
N ILE A 188 -8.18 -5.50 -2.07
CA ILE A 188 -7.15 -6.53 -1.98
C ILE A 188 -7.78 -7.85 -1.62
N LYS A 189 -7.70 -8.79 -2.55
CA LYS A 189 -8.19 -10.16 -2.37
C LYS A 189 -7.03 -11.11 -2.13
N LYS A 190 -7.18 -11.98 -1.14
CA LYS A 190 -6.21 -13.00 -0.79
C LYS A 190 -6.90 -14.36 -0.65
N SER A 191 -6.10 -15.41 -0.79
CA SER A 191 -6.52 -16.79 -0.60
C SER A 191 -5.55 -17.48 0.35
N TRP A 192 -6.05 -18.34 1.22
CA TRP A 192 -5.26 -19.12 2.16
C TRP A 192 -5.98 -20.42 2.49
N LYS A 193 -5.25 -21.39 3.04
CA LYS A 193 -5.84 -22.61 3.61
C LYS A 193 -5.51 -22.65 5.09
N GLY A 194 -6.55 -22.62 5.93
CA GLY A 194 -6.40 -22.67 7.38
C GLY A 194 -6.69 -24.07 7.90
N THR A 195 -5.95 -24.50 8.91
CA THR A 195 -6.17 -25.74 9.64
C THR A 195 -7.10 -25.47 10.83
N VAL A 196 -8.28 -26.07 10.81
CA VAL A 196 -9.23 -26.02 11.94
C VAL A 196 -9.12 -27.34 12.69
N ARG A 197 -8.74 -27.26 13.97
CA ARG A 197 -8.75 -28.41 14.88
C ARG A 197 -10.12 -28.52 15.53
N SER A 198 -10.81 -29.64 15.32
CA SER A 198 -12.10 -29.94 15.95
C SER A 198 -11.99 -31.31 16.61
N GLY A 199 -11.62 -31.34 17.90
CA GLY A 199 -11.26 -32.57 18.60
C GLY A 199 -9.96 -33.17 18.03
N GLU A 200 -9.94 -34.49 17.81
CA GLU A 200 -8.80 -35.20 17.20
C GLU A 200 -8.71 -35.04 15.67
N GLN A 201 -9.75 -34.50 15.01
CA GLN A 201 -9.74 -34.31 13.57
C GLN A 201 -9.25 -32.91 13.18
N THR A 202 -8.22 -32.89 12.34
CA THR A 202 -7.71 -31.69 11.69
C THR A 202 -8.36 -31.56 10.31
N ARG A 203 -9.15 -30.49 10.08
CA ARG A 203 -9.76 -30.21 8.77
C ARG A 203 -9.10 -28.99 8.13
N ILE A 204 -8.76 -29.11 6.85
CA ILE A 204 -8.23 -27.99 6.06
C ILE A 204 -9.42 -27.22 5.47
N SER A 205 -9.55 -25.95 5.86
CA SER A 205 -10.52 -25.01 5.32
C SER A 205 -9.87 -24.12 4.26
N SER A 206 -10.37 -24.14 3.02
CA SER A 206 -9.85 -23.30 1.94
C SER A 206 -10.67 -22.02 1.83
N HIS A 207 -9.98 -20.88 1.89
CA HIS A 207 -10.56 -19.56 1.71
C HIS A 207 -10.02 -18.97 0.41
N ASN A 208 -10.90 -18.78 -0.57
CA ASN A 208 -10.52 -18.29 -1.89
C ASN A 208 -11.06 -16.90 -2.13
N ASN A 209 -10.21 -16.00 -2.62
CA ASN A 209 -10.58 -14.68 -3.14
C ASN A 209 -11.36 -13.82 -2.13
N LYS A 210 -10.96 -13.86 -0.86
CA LYS A 210 -11.58 -13.08 0.23
C LYS A 210 -10.96 -11.69 0.30
N LEU A 211 -11.78 -10.68 0.57
CA LEU A 211 -11.32 -9.33 0.85
C LEU A 211 -10.55 -9.33 2.16
N ILE A 212 -9.27 -8.99 2.12
CA ILE A 212 -8.39 -9.11 3.28
C ILE A 212 -8.75 -8.10 4.38
N CYS A 213 -9.29 -6.93 4.03
CA CYS A 213 -9.75 -5.93 5.00
C CYS A 213 -10.96 -6.39 5.84
N GLN A 214 -11.75 -7.34 5.33
CA GLN A 214 -12.92 -7.92 6.00
C GLN A 214 -12.59 -9.22 6.73
N ALA A 215 -11.45 -9.84 6.43
CA ALA A 215 -11.04 -11.07 7.08
C ALA A 215 -10.59 -10.78 8.51
N GLU A 216 -11.10 -11.54 9.47
CA GLU A 216 -10.62 -11.48 10.86
C GLU A 216 -9.31 -12.25 10.96
N THR A 217 -8.25 -11.56 11.39
CA THR A 217 -6.92 -12.14 11.55
C THR A 217 -6.28 -11.64 12.83
N PRO A 218 -5.44 -12.45 13.50
CA PRO A 218 -4.62 -11.96 14.59
C PRO A 218 -3.56 -11.00 14.03
N ILE A 219 -3.39 -9.86 14.68
CA ILE A 219 -2.40 -8.85 14.30
C ILE A 219 -1.20 -8.93 15.24
N VAL A 220 -0.01 -9.13 14.67
CA VAL A 220 1.26 -9.11 15.39
C VAL A 220 2.00 -7.81 15.06
N SER A 221 2.18 -6.96 16.07
CA SER A 221 2.79 -5.64 15.86
C SER A 221 4.25 -5.61 16.29
N PHE A 222 5.12 -5.21 15.38
CA PHE A 222 6.54 -5.06 15.61
C PHE A 222 6.90 -3.60 15.88
N LEU A 223 7.41 -3.38 17.08
CA LEU A 223 7.78 -2.08 17.64
C LEU A 223 9.29 -2.03 17.92
N ARG A 224 9.83 -0.82 18.04
CA ARG A 224 11.21 -0.59 18.42
C ARG A 224 11.27 0.46 19.52
N ILE A 225 12.05 0.20 20.56
CA ILE A 225 12.37 1.16 21.61
C ILE A 225 13.89 1.29 21.70
N GLY A 226 14.41 2.45 21.34
CA GLY A 226 15.85 2.70 21.28
C GLY A 226 16.46 2.45 19.90
N SER A 227 17.69 2.93 19.72
CA SER A 227 18.43 2.82 18.47
C SER A 227 19.56 1.83 18.63
N SER A 228 19.57 0.79 17.78
CA SER A 228 20.63 -0.20 17.68
C SER A 228 21.05 -0.38 16.21
N PRO A 229 22.32 -0.09 15.88
CA PRO A 229 22.83 -0.20 14.52
C PRO A 229 23.03 -1.65 14.06
N SER A 230 23.02 -2.63 14.97
CA SER A 230 23.30 -4.03 14.65
C SER A 230 22.07 -4.86 14.26
N SER A 231 20.86 -4.48 14.71
CA SER A 231 19.64 -5.28 14.46
C SER A 231 18.58 -4.51 13.67
N SER A 232 18.04 -5.16 12.63
CA SER A 232 17.01 -4.63 11.75
C SER A 232 15.65 -5.28 11.99
N LYS A 233 14.67 -4.49 12.46
CA LYS A 233 13.30 -4.95 12.71
C LYS A 233 12.62 -5.54 11.48
N SER A 234 12.72 -4.84 10.35
CA SER A 234 12.16 -5.29 9.07
C SER A 234 12.82 -6.58 8.57
N GLN A 235 14.09 -6.82 8.88
CA GLN A 235 14.79 -8.06 8.49
C GLN A 235 14.26 -9.26 9.28
N LEU A 236 14.08 -9.11 10.60
CA LEU A 236 13.45 -10.15 11.42
C LEU A 236 12.03 -10.47 10.94
N LEU A 237 11.26 -9.44 10.56
CA LEU A 237 9.94 -9.61 9.97
C LEU A 237 9.97 -10.37 8.65
N ASN A 238 10.89 -10.05 7.74
CA ASN A 238 11.03 -10.78 6.48
C ASN A 238 11.41 -12.25 6.71
N ALA A 239 12.31 -12.50 7.68
CA ALA A 239 12.70 -13.84 8.08
C ALA A 239 11.55 -14.64 8.75
N LEU A 240 10.53 -13.99 9.34
CA LEU A 240 9.31 -14.67 9.80
C LEU A 240 8.36 -15.05 8.66
N LEU A 241 8.34 -14.21 7.62
CA LEU A 241 7.52 -14.43 6.42
C LEU A 241 8.20 -15.37 5.41
N SER A 242 9.31 -16.02 5.80
CA SER A 242 10.33 -16.67 4.95
C SER A 242 9.82 -17.87 4.14
N LYS A 243 9.07 -17.57 3.06
CA LYS A 243 8.86 -18.44 1.89
C LYS A 243 8.73 -17.62 0.58
N GLN A 244 9.12 -16.35 0.60
CA GLN A 244 9.01 -15.45 -0.57
C GLN A 244 10.36 -15.33 -1.28
N LYS A 245 10.33 -15.02 -2.58
CA LYS A 245 11.54 -14.85 -3.41
C LYS A 245 12.30 -13.55 -3.12
N HIS A 246 11.70 -12.64 -2.37
CA HIS A 246 12.21 -11.30 -2.08
C HIS A 246 11.62 -10.75 -0.78
N ASP A 247 12.22 -9.69 -0.26
CA ASP A 247 11.81 -9.03 0.97
C ASP A 247 10.44 -8.35 0.86
N THR A 248 9.58 -8.62 1.85
CA THR A 248 8.24 -8.03 1.96
C THR A 248 8.29 -6.63 2.55
N PHE A 249 9.08 -6.42 3.61
CA PHE A 249 9.36 -5.14 4.24
C PHE A 249 10.72 -4.63 3.80
N PHE A 250 10.83 -3.35 3.47
CA PHE A 250 12.12 -2.75 3.15
C PHE A 250 13.00 -2.66 4.41
N HIS A 251 14.28 -3.01 4.29
CA HIS A 251 15.24 -3.01 5.41
C HIS A 251 16.58 -2.40 5.01
N ARG A 252 17.45 -2.16 6.01
CA ARG A 252 18.72 -1.42 5.85
C ARG A 252 19.76 -2.03 4.91
N HIS A 253 19.62 -3.32 4.57
CA HIS A 253 20.53 -4.02 3.67
C HIS A 253 19.95 -4.15 2.26
N CYS A 254 18.74 -3.62 2.02
CA CYS A 254 18.20 -3.49 0.68
C CYS A 254 19.04 -2.51 -0.13
N LYS A 255 19.18 -2.78 -1.43
CA LYS A 255 19.82 -1.85 -2.36
C LYS A 255 19.10 -0.50 -2.35
N GLY A 256 19.88 0.59 -2.32
CA GLY A 256 19.36 1.96 -2.25
C GLY A 256 18.94 2.41 -0.86
N SER A 257 19.13 1.58 0.17
CA SER A 257 18.88 2.00 1.55
C SER A 257 19.94 3.02 2.00
N THR A 258 19.49 4.09 2.61
CA THR A 258 20.33 5.14 3.22
C THR A 258 19.77 5.47 4.60
N LYS A 259 20.55 6.19 5.43
CA LYS A 259 20.07 6.69 6.73
C LYS A 259 19.02 7.80 6.58
N ASP A 260 18.99 8.44 5.42
CA ASP A 260 18.17 9.62 5.11
C ASP A 260 16.80 9.25 4.52
N CYS A 261 16.11 8.27 5.12
CA CYS A 261 14.72 7.99 4.77
C CYS A 261 13.79 8.91 5.57
N PHE A 262 13.15 9.84 4.87
CA PHE A 262 12.39 10.94 5.45
C PHE A 262 10.90 10.58 5.63
N LEU A 263 10.25 10.00 4.63
CA LEU A 263 8.79 9.81 4.60
C LEU A 263 8.30 8.56 5.31
N MET A 264 9.18 7.62 5.66
CA MET A 264 8.77 6.40 6.37
C MET A 264 8.68 6.56 7.89
N LYS A 265 9.22 7.63 8.48
CA LYS A 265 9.19 7.81 9.94
C LYS A 265 7.74 7.89 10.44
N GLY A 266 7.36 6.98 11.35
CA GLY A 266 6.01 6.89 11.89
C GLY A 266 4.98 6.23 10.97
N VAL A 267 5.37 5.78 9.76
CA VAL A 267 4.53 4.94 8.92
C VAL A 267 4.40 3.57 9.55
N VAL A 268 3.18 3.04 9.59
CA VAL A 268 2.96 1.62 9.89
C VAL A 268 2.71 0.89 8.58
N GLU A 269 3.52 -0.10 8.26
CA GLU A 269 3.24 -1.02 7.15
C GLU A 269 2.58 -2.31 7.65
N ILE A 270 1.76 -2.94 6.81
CA ILE A 270 1.13 -4.24 7.09
C ILE A 270 1.43 -5.25 5.98
N SER A 271 1.63 -6.51 6.35
CA SER A 271 1.62 -7.65 5.43
C SER A 271 0.98 -8.87 6.09
N TRP A 272 0.69 -9.92 5.31
CA TRP A 272 0.03 -11.13 5.80
C TRP A 272 0.85 -12.37 5.49
N TYR A 273 1.04 -13.20 6.51
CA TYR A 273 1.35 -14.60 6.32
C TYR A 273 0.07 -15.34 5.96
N LEU A 274 0.08 -16.05 4.83
CA LEU A 274 -1.07 -16.79 4.31
C LEU A 274 -0.69 -18.27 4.15
N PRO A 275 -1.18 -19.17 5.05
CA PRO A 275 -0.85 -20.59 4.97
C PRO A 275 -1.40 -21.24 3.69
N ARG A 276 -0.69 -22.26 3.22
CA ARG A 276 -1.02 -23.05 2.03
C ARG A 276 -1.66 -24.40 2.37
N GLY A 277 -1.74 -24.74 3.65
CA GLY A 277 -2.26 -25.99 4.18
C GLY A 277 -1.28 -27.15 4.07
N GLY A 278 0.03 -26.86 4.09
CA GLY A 278 1.09 -27.87 4.12
C GLY A 278 1.73 -27.98 5.51
N ASP A 279 2.40 -29.09 5.77
CA ASP A 279 3.05 -29.36 7.08
C ASP A 279 4.16 -28.34 7.40
N ASP A 280 4.75 -27.75 6.36
CA ASP A 280 5.79 -26.73 6.49
C ASP A 280 5.26 -25.36 6.95
N ASP A 281 3.95 -25.19 7.14
CA ASP A 281 3.36 -23.88 7.45
C ASP A 281 3.69 -23.39 8.88
N SER A 282 4.17 -22.15 8.97
CA SER A 282 4.57 -21.50 10.22
C SER A 282 3.38 -21.11 11.10
N PHE A 283 2.16 -21.09 10.58
CA PHE A 283 0.96 -20.73 11.33
C PHE A 283 -0.25 -21.52 10.80
N ASN A 284 -1.17 -21.89 11.70
CA ASN A 284 -2.38 -22.65 11.37
C ASN A 284 -3.44 -21.83 10.61
N GLY A 285 -3.35 -20.50 10.68
CA GLY A 285 -4.26 -19.56 10.03
C GLY A 285 -3.52 -18.36 9.46
N PRO A 286 -4.24 -17.45 8.76
CA PRO A 286 -3.66 -16.21 8.30
C PRO A 286 -3.25 -15.35 9.51
N VAL A 287 -2.08 -14.70 9.43
CA VAL A 287 -1.58 -13.79 10.48
C VAL A 287 -1.15 -12.48 9.83
N ALA A 288 -1.61 -11.36 10.36
CA ALA A 288 -1.22 -10.03 9.92
C ALA A 288 -0.01 -9.55 10.72
N PHE A 289 0.99 -8.99 10.05
CA PHE A 289 2.20 -8.43 10.66
C PHE A 289 2.26 -6.94 10.39
N CYS A 290 2.31 -6.13 11.45
CA CYS A 290 2.44 -4.68 11.37
C CYS A 290 3.87 -4.25 11.76
N ASN A 291 4.41 -3.28 11.02
CA ASN A 291 5.75 -2.76 11.20
C ASN A 291 5.71 -1.24 11.39
N LEU A 292 5.84 -0.76 12.64
CA LEU A 292 5.98 0.67 12.92
C LEU A 292 7.40 1.16 12.58
N HIS A 293 7.55 1.98 11.55
CA HIS A 293 8.85 2.54 11.18
C HIS A 293 9.28 3.65 12.13
N GLY A 294 10.56 3.69 12.48
CA GLY A 294 11.11 4.61 13.48
C GLY A 294 11.14 4.03 14.89
N ASP A 295 11.31 4.91 15.87
CA ASP A 295 11.29 4.58 17.29
C ASP A 295 9.89 4.83 17.87
N ALA A 296 9.33 3.85 18.58
CA ALA A 296 8.00 3.96 19.16
C ALA A 296 7.91 5.11 20.18
N ARG A 297 9.04 5.55 20.75
CA ARG A 297 9.09 6.73 21.63
C ARG A 297 8.65 8.00 20.93
N ASP A 298 8.73 8.09 19.61
CA ASP A 298 8.41 9.32 18.86
C ASP A 298 6.99 9.28 18.25
N HIS A 299 6.28 8.15 18.41
CA HIS A 299 5.06 7.84 17.67
C HIS A 299 3.96 7.30 18.60
N GLU A 300 3.65 8.07 19.66
CA GLU A 300 2.68 7.68 20.70
C GLU A 300 1.29 7.34 20.13
N PRO A 301 0.68 8.12 19.20
CA PRO A 301 -0.62 7.78 18.66
C PRO A 301 -0.62 6.45 17.89
N GLN A 302 0.41 6.20 17.06
CA GLN A 302 0.56 4.93 16.34
C GLN A 302 0.78 3.76 17.30
N LEU A 303 1.55 3.97 18.37
CA LEU A 303 1.77 2.98 19.41
C LEU A 303 0.46 2.61 20.10
N GLN A 304 -0.35 3.60 20.51
CA GLN A 304 -1.65 3.38 21.14
C GLN A 304 -2.58 2.57 20.22
N PHE A 305 -2.69 2.97 18.95
CA PHE A 305 -3.49 2.24 17.96
C PHE A 305 -3.05 0.78 17.84
N LEU A 306 -1.74 0.53 17.71
CA LEU A 306 -1.21 -0.82 17.58
C LEU A 306 -1.45 -1.65 18.84
N GLN A 307 -1.32 -1.06 20.04
CA GLN A 307 -1.59 -1.75 21.31
C GLN A 307 -3.03 -2.26 21.40
N GLU A 308 -3.99 -1.47 20.93
CA GLU A 308 -5.40 -1.83 20.96
C GLU A 308 -5.75 -2.97 19.99
N ILE A 309 -5.23 -2.92 18.76
CA ILE A 309 -5.61 -3.89 17.71
C ILE A 309 -4.78 -5.18 17.72
N SER A 310 -3.64 -5.20 18.40
CA SER A 310 -2.71 -6.34 18.34
C SER A 310 -3.17 -7.52 19.18
N ALA A 311 -3.06 -8.71 18.59
CA ALA A 311 -3.12 -9.97 19.31
C ALA A 311 -1.80 -10.24 20.06
N VAL A 312 -0.65 -9.84 19.50
CA VAL A 312 0.68 -9.98 20.11
C VAL A 312 1.52 -8.75 19.79
N ASN A 313 2.22 -8.22 20.79
CA ASN A 313 3.20 -7.15 20.61
C ASN A 313 4.62 -7.72 20.64
N VAL A 314 5.43 -7.45 19.62
CA VAL A 314 6.85 -7.81 19.56
C VAL A 314 7.67 -6.53 19.58
N VAL A 315 8.53 -6.38 20.59
CA VAL A 315 9.28 -5.14 20.82
C VAL A 315 10.77 -5.41 20.77
N LEU A 316 11.47 -4.75 19.85
CA LEU A 316 12.93 -4.71 19.85
C LEU A 316 13.41 -3.66 20.85
N VAL A 317 14.21 -4.09 21.81
CA VAL A 317 14.70 -3.28 22.92
C VAL A 317 16.24 -3.24 22.88
N SER A 318 16.82 -2.05 22.80
CA SER A 318 18.27 -1.80 22.90
C SER A 318 18.63 -1.22 24.26
N GLU A 319 19.77 -1.58 24.89
CA GLU A 319 20.05 -1.25 26.31
C GLU A 319 20.09 0.25 26.62
N SER A 320 20.20 1.10 25.59
CA SER A 320 19.91 2.54 25.72
C SER A 320 18.54 2.87 26.32
N TYR A 321 17.61 1.90 26.39
CA TYR A 321 16.34 2.03 27.11
C TYR A 321 16.51 2.15 28.63
N GLN A 322 17.58 1.60 29.20
CA GLN A 322 17.77 1.57 30.65
C GLN A 322 17.89 2.98 31.24
N SER A 323 18.44 3.95 30.51
CA SER A 323 18.52 5.35 30.96
C SER A 323 17.31 6.21 30.58
N ASN A 324 16.39 5.71 29.73
CA ASN A 324 15.29 6.50 29.18
C ASN A 324 13.94 6.23 29.89
N LYS A 325 13.44 7.22 30.64
CA LYS A 325 12.14 7.13 31.35
C LYS A 325 10.95 6.86 30.43
N LYS A 326 10.91 7.45 29.23
CA LYS A 326 9.80 7.29 28.26
C LYS A 326 9.75 5.86 27.72
N GLY A 327 10.90 5.32 27.31
CA GLY A 327 11.00 3.93 26.84
C GLY A 327 10.57 2.91 27.91
N ARG A 328 11.00 3.11 29.17
CA ARG A 328 10.56 2.26 30.29
C ARG A 328 9.05 2.34 30.53
N LYS A 329 8.46 3.55 30.46
CA LYS A 329 7.01 3.73 30.62
C LYS A 329 6.23 2.98 29.53
N ILE A 330 6.66 3.09 28.27
CA ILE A 330 6.05 2.36 27.14
C ILE A 330 6.10 0.84 27.39
N LEU A 331 7.29 0.32 27.74
CA LEU A 331 7.46 -1.11 27.97
C LEU A 331 6.64 -1.60 29.17
N HIS A 332 6.57 -0.80 30.23
CA HIS A 332 5.75 -1.09 31.40
C HIS A 332 4.25 -1.12 31.05
N ASN A 333 3.76 -0.17 30.26
CA ASN A 333 2.38 -0.16 29.79
C ASN A 333 2.05 -1.39 28.94
N LEU A 334 2.96 -1.78 28.03
CA LEU A 334 2.83 -3.00 27.23
C LEU A 334 2.79 -4.25 28.12
N TRP A 335 3.66 -4.31 29.13
CA TRP A 335 3.73 -5.43 30.06
C TRP A 335 2.49 -5.55 30.97
N GLN A 336 1.89 -4.44 31.37
CA GLN A 336 0.64 -4.40 32.14
C GLN A 336 -0.60 -4.66 31.27
N SER A 337 -0.48 -4.60 29.95
CA SER A 337 -1.60 -4.83 29.05
C SER A 337 -2.04 -6.30 29.10
N GLN A 338 -3.31 -6.58 28.76
CA GLN A 338 -3.80 -7.95 28.61
C GLN A 338 -3.26 -8.65 27.35
N ARG A 339 -2.50 -7.94 26.51
CA ARG A 339 -1.97 -8.46 25.25
C ARG A 339 -0.62 -9.13 25.50
N PRO A 340 -0.39 -10.34 24.98
CA PRO A 340 0.94 -10.96 25.00
C PRO A 340 2.04 -10.05 24.45
N LEU A 341 3.21 -10.12 25.10
CA LEU A 341 4.37 -9.30 24.78
C LEU A 341 5.61 -10.18 24.60
N VAL A 342 6.32 -9.99 23.49
CA VAL A 342 7.63 -10.58 23.22
C VAL A 342 8.67 -9.47 23.17
N CYS A 343 9.62 -9.48 24.09
CA CYS A 343 10.73 -8.53 24.14
C CYS A 343 11.99 -9.14 23.54
N LEU A 344 12.48 -8.57 22.44
CA LEU A 344 13.71 -8.96 21.77
C LEU A 344 14.84 -8.02 22.19
N PHE A 345 15.81 -8.52 22.95
CA PHE A 345 16.92 -7.72 23.47
C PHE A 345 18.14 -7.81 22.55
N THR A 346 18.51 -6.68 21.95
CA THR A 346 19.51 -6.61 20.87
C THR A 346 20.95 -6.85 21.33
N GLU A 347 21.21 -6.72 22.62
CA GLU A 347 22.56 -6.71 23.19
C GLU A 347 22.81 -7.90 24.14
N LYS A 348 21.80 -8.77 24.32
CA LYS A 348 21.89 -9.97 25.15
C LYS A 348 21.85 -11.23 24.29
N GLU A 349 22.72 -12.18 24.58
CA GLU A 349 22.81 -13.46 23.86
C GLU A 349 21.76 -14.44 24.37
N SER A 350 21.62 -14.55 25.70
CA SER A 350 20.60 -15.36 26.36
C SER A 350 19.97 -14.57 27.51
N ILE A 351 18.72 -14.90 27.81
CA ILE A 351 17.97 -14.33 28.93
C ILE A 351 17.30 -15.50 29.65
N ALA A 352 17.36 -15.50 30.98
CA ALA A 352 16.63 -16.47 31.77
C ALA A 352 15.14 -16.45 31.39
N ALA A 353 14.57 -17.62 31.11
CA ALA A 353 13.16 -17.75 30.82
C ALA A 353 12.34 -17.10 31.95
N GLY A 354 11.51 -16.12 31.59
CA GLY A 354 10.61 -15.50 32.55
C GLY A 354 9.57 -16.51 33.05
N GLN A 355 9.06 -16.31 34.27
CA GLN A 355 7.99 -17.16 34.83
C GLN A 355 6.60 -16.90 34.18
N SER A 356 6.48 -15.88 33.31
CA SER A 356 5.22 -15.44 32.72
C SER A 356 5.00 -16.07 31.35
N SER A 357 3.91 -16.82 31.19
CA SER A 357 3.51 -17.41 29.90
C SER A 357 3.12 -16.38 28.84
N GLN A 358 2.68 -15.17 29.25
CA GLN A 358 2.27 -14.10 28.33
C GLN A 358 3.39 -13.09 27.98
N ASN A 359 4.48 -13.06 28.75
CA ASN A 359 5.52 -12.03 28.65
C ASN A 359 6.88 -12.70 28.46
N ILE A 360 7.31 -12.79 27.21
CA ILE A 360 8.46 -13.60 26.80
C ILE A 360 9.63 -12.67 26.49
N ARG A 361 10.83 -13.10 26.88
CA ARG A 361 12.08 -12.35 26.66
C ARG A 361 13.04 -13.23 25.87
N ILE A 362 13.56 -12.70 24.77
CA ILE A 362 14.48 -13.41 23.90
C ILE A 362 15.71 -12.52 23.69
N GLY A 363 16.90 -13.07 23.96
CA GLY A 363 18.16 -12.46 23.56
C GLY A 363 18.42 -12.74 22.08
N ILE A 364 18.87 -11.73 21.32
CA ILE A 364 19.13 -11.89 19.87
C ILE A 364 20.59 -11.64 19.48
N LYS A 365 21.44 -11.19 20.41
CA LYS A 365 22.85 -10.90 20.10
C LYS A 365 23.59 -12.19 19.77
N ASN A 366 24.40 -12.18 18.70
CA ASN A 366 25.29 -13.28 18.30
C ASN A 366 24.61 -14.66 18.14
N ARG A 367 23.29 -14.70 17.96
CA ARG A 367 22.56 -15.95 17.74
C ARG A 367 22.50 -16.31 16.27
N ASN A 368 22.48 -17.61 15.99
CA ASN A 368 22.19 -18.11 14.65
C ASN A 368 20.78 -17.66 14.23
N GLU A 369 20.66 -17.11 13.02
CA GLU A 369 19.39 -16.58 12.51
C GLU A 369 18.32 -17.66 12.44
N ALA A 370 18.63 -18.86 11.93
CA ALA A 370 17.65 -19.93 11.77
C ALA A 370 17.11 -20.41 13.13
N GLU A 371 17.97 -20.55 14.14
CA GLU A 371 17.56 -20.93 15.50
C GLU A 371 16.69 -19.85 16.15
N LEU A 372 17.10 -18.58 16.05
CA LEU A 372 16.35 -17.44 16.55
C LEU A 372 14.97 -17.35 15.90
N MET A 373 14.91 -17.51 14.57
CA MET A 373 13.64 -17.47 13.84
C MET A 373 12.75 -18.67 14.16
N GLY A 374 13.33 -19.85 14.40
CA GLY A 374 12.58 -21.03 14.86
C GLY A 374 11.93 -20.78 16.23
N GLU A 375 12.70 -20.26 17.19
CA GLU A 375 12.21 -19.90 18.52
C GLU A 375 11.13 -18.80 18.47
N LEU A 376 11.39 -17.73 17.71
CA LEU A 376 10.46 -16.60 17.60
C LEU A 376 9.16 -17.01 16.88
N THR A 377 9.26 -17.78 15.80
CA THR A 377 8.08 -18.28 15.08
C THR A 377 7.23 -19.18 15.97
N LYS A 378 7.86 -20.11 16.70
CA LYS A 378 7.16 -20.97 17.66
C LYS A 378 6.48 -20.14 18.74
N THR A 379 7.20 -19.19 19.32
CA THR A 379 6.70 -18.29 20.36
C THR A 379 5.48 -17.50 19.89
N ILE A 380 5.55 -16.86 18.72
CA ILE A 380 4.44 -16.07 18.17
C ILE A 380 3.26 -16.99 17.86
N ARG A 381 3.50 -18.19 17.32
CA ARG A 381 2.44 -19.17 17.04
C ARG A 381 1.68 -19.57 18.30
N ASP A 382 2.39 -19.95 19.35
CA ASP A 382 1.79 -20.37 20.62
C ASP A 382 0.99 -19.23 21.26
N LEU A 383 1.51 -17.99 21.21
CA LEU A 383 0.81 -16.80 21.73
C LEU A 383 -0.41 -16.41 20.90
N VAL A 384 -0.34 -16.54 19.57
CA VAL A 384 -1.47 -16.28 18.67
C VAL A 384 -2.57 -17.33 18.86
N GLU A 385 -2.22 -18.61 19.01
CA GLU A 385 -3.19 -19.69 19.28
C GLU A 385 -3.83 -19.56 20.67
N GLY A 386 -3.09 -19.06 21.66
CA GLY A 386 -3.61 -18.74 22.99
C GLY A 386 -4.42 -17.45 23.06
N SER A 387 -4.35 -16.58 22.04
CA SER A 387 -5.06 -15.30 21.99
C SER A 387 -6.39 -15.45 21.26
N SER A 388 -7.48 -14.99 21.88
CA SER A 388 -8.80 -14.92 21.23
C SER A 388 -8.97 -13.68 20.34
N THR A 389 -7.92 -12.88 20.17
CA THR A 389 -8.02 -11.57 19.50
C THR A 389 -7.88 -11.71 18.00
N LEU A 390 -9.02 -11.71 17.33
CA LEU A 390 -9.11 -11.64 15.88
C LEU A 390 -9.79 -10.32 15.52
N VAL A 391 -9.17 -9.56 14.61
CA VAL A 391 -9.68 -8.24 14.21
C VAL A 391 -9.63 -8.14 12.68
N SER A 392 -10.68 -7.57 12.10
CA SER A 392 -10.68 -7.17 10.69
C SER A 392 -10.22 -5.71 10.58
N LEU A 393 -9.57 -5.33 9.48
CA LEU A 393 -9.15 -3.94 9.30
C LEU A 393 -10.32 -2.95 9.32
N ASN A 394 -11.50 -3.39 8.86
CA ASN A 394 -12.73 -2.60 8.96
C ASN A 394 -13.13 -2.33 10.42
N ALA A 395 -12.92 -3.28 11.33
CA ALA A 395 -13.20 -3.08 12.76
C ALA A 395 -12.21 -2.08 13.39
N CYS A 396 -10.98 -1.94 12.86
CA CYS A 396 -9.99 -0.98 13.35
C CYS A 396 -10.37 0.49 13.13
N MET A 397 -11.38 0.80 12.31
CA MET A 397 -11.82 2.18 12.08
C MET A 397 -12.23 2.89 13.39
N GLY A 398 -12.88 2.16 14.30
CA GLY A 398 -13.30 2.72 15.60
C GLY A 398 -12.09 3.17 16.42
N THR A 399 -11.10 2.29 16.55
CA THR A 399 -9.83 2.57 17.24
C THR A 399 -9.03 3.68 16.55
N ALA A 400 -9.01 3.72 15.22
CA ALA A 400 -8.35 4.79 14.46
C ALA A 400 -8.93 6.17 14.83
N ARG A 401 -10.26 6.29 14.88
CA ARG A 401 -10.95 7.54 15.28
C ARG A 401 -10.66 7.91 16.73
N GLN A 402 -10.65 6.93 17.64
CA GLN A 402 -10.30 7.15 19.06
C GLN A 402 -8.86 7.67 19.22
N CYS A 403 -7.94 7.22 18.36
CA CYS A 403 -6.57 7.71 18.30
C CYS A 403 -6.41 9.05 17.55
N GLY A 404 -7.51 9.63 17.05
CA GLY A 404 -7.51 10.92 16.34
C GLY A 404 -7.04 10.85 14.88
N PHE A 405 -7.06 9.67 14.26
CA PHE A 405 -6.65 9.49 12.87
C PHE A 405 -7.77 9.85 11.89
N LEU A 406 -7.38 10.34 10.72
CA LEU A 406 -8.29 10.48 9.59
C LEU A 406 -8.53 9.11 8.95
N VAL A 407 -9.78 8.71 8.79
CA VAL A 407 -10.15 7.54 7.99
C VAL A 407 -10.65 8.05 6.64
N ASP A 408 -10.07 7.54 5.55
CA ASP A 408 -10.43 7.95 4.19
C ASP A 408 -11.90 7.69 3.84
N GLU A 409 -12.49 6.61 4.36
CA GLU A 409 -13.92 6.31 4.21
C GLU A 409 -14.87 7.29 4.92
N ASP A 410 -14.36 8.16 5.82
CA ASP A 410 -15.19 9.17 6.52
C ASP A 410 -15.42 10.44 5.66
N ALA A 411 -14.82 10.53 4.48
CA ALA A 411 -15.09 11.61 3.55
C ALA A 411 -16.59 11.66 3.17
N GLU A 412 -17.20 12.85 3.19
CA GLU A 412 -18.63 13.04 2.96
C GLU A 412 -19.12 12.40 1.65
N ALA A 413 -18.35 12.56 0.57
CA ALA A 413 -18.64 11.94 -0.72
C ALA A 413 -18.64 10.40 -0.64
N CYS A 414 -17.74 9.81 0.14
CA CYS A 414 -17.67 8.36 0.34
C CYS A 414 -18.86 7.86 1.15
N VAL A 415 -19.18 8.52 2.26
CA VAL A 415 -20.34 8.19 3.12
C VAL A 415 -21.63 8.25 2.30
N THR A 416 -21.85 9.36 1.57
CA THR A 416 -23.05 9.55 0.73
C THR A 416 -23.15 8.49 -0.37
N ALA A 417 -22.03 8.19 -1.04
CA ALA A 417 -22.00 7.15 -2.07
C ALA A 417 -22.28 5.76 -1.49
N LYS A 418 -21.75 5.45 -0.29
CA LYS A 418 -21.97 4.19 0.41
C LYS A 418 -23.44 4.02 0.82
N GLU A 419 -24.07 5.07 1.36
CA GLU A 419 -25.51 5.07 1.70
C GLU A 419 -26.40 4.89 0.45
N THR A 420 -26.06 5.57 -0.63
CA THR A 420 -26.75 5.44 -1.92
C THR A 420 -26.63 4.01 -2.46
N ALA A 421 -25.43 3.43 -2.41
CA ALA A 421 -25.18 2.05 -2.84
C ALA A 421 -25.93 1.03 -1.97
N ILE A 422 -25.96 1.21 -0.65
CA ILE A 422 -26.73 0.36 0.27
C ILE A 422 -28.22 0.44 -0.05
N THR A 423 -28.75 1.65 -0.25
CA THR A 423 -30.15 1.86 -0.65
C THR A 423 -30.48 1.09 -1.93
N LEU A 424 -29.63 1.21 -2.95
CA LEU A 424 -29.81 0.51 -4.23
C LEU A 424 -29.73 -1.01 -4.09
N VAL A 425 -28.77 -1.53 -3.32
CA VAL A 425 -28.66 -2.97 -3.04
C VAL A 425 -29.88 -3.48 -2.28
N ASN A 426 -30.42 -2.71 -1.34
CA ASN A 426 -31.62 -3.08 -0.60
C ASN A 426 -32.87 -3.10 -1.49
N LEU A 427 -32.98 -2.20 -2.47
CA LEU A 427 -34.03 -2.26 -3.49
C LEU A 427 -33.92 -3.54 -4.32
N LEU A 428 -32.70 -3.88 -4.78
CA LEU A 428 -32.46 -5.10 -5.55
C LEU A 428 -32.81 -6.37 -4.77
N LYS A 429 -32.55 -6.41 -3.45
CA LYS A 429 -32.85 -7.56 -2.59
C LYS A 429 -34.34 -7.79 -2.34
N LYS A 430 -35.19 -6.78 -2.49
CA LYS A 430 -36.66 -6.89 -2.30
C LYS A 430 -37.35 -7.57 -3.48
N GLU A 431 -36.76 -7.47 -4.66
CA GLU A 431 -37.32 -8.02 -5.90
C GLU A 431 -36.82 -9.44 -6.18
N LYS A 432 -37.63 -10.25 -6.86
CA LYS A 432 -37.18 -11.57 -7.34
C LYS A 432 -36.15 -11.39 -8.46
N LEU A 433 -35.11 -12.23 -8.49
CA LEU A 433 -34.04 -12.14 -9.49
C LEU A 433 -34.56 -12.13 -10.94
N SER A 434 -35.63 -12.89 -11.24
CA SER A 434 -36.28 -12.93 -12.55
C SER A 434 -37.01 -11.64 -12.93
N GLU A 435 -37.43 -10.85 -11.93
CA GLU A 435 -38.28 -9.67 -12.06
C GLU A 435 -37.49 -8.37 -11.96
N ILE A 436 -36.27 -8.38 -11.38
CA ILE A 436 -35.37 -7.22 -11.26
C ILE A 436 -35.22 -6.48 -12.60
N LYS A 437 -35.00 -7.20 -13.71
CA LYS A 437 -34.83 -6.55 -15.02
C LYS A 437 -36.10 -5.89 -15.55
N SER A 438 -37.27 -6.47 -15.28
CA SER A 438 -38.54 -5.87 -15.72
C SER A 438 -38.98 -4.71 -14.85
N GLN A 439 -38.73 -4.78 -13.53
CA GLN A 439 -39.20 -3.80 -12.56
C GLN A 439 -38.20 -2.64 -12.36
N LEU A 440 -36.91 -2.95 -12.20
CA LEU A 440 -35.89 -1.96 -11.82
C LEU A 440 -35.02 -1.50 -12.99
N LEU A 441 -34.92 -2.30 -14.06
CA LEU A 441 -34.10 -1.99 -15.24
C LEU A 441 -34.89 -2.13 -16.55
N PRO A 442 -36.05 -1.47 -16.70
CA PRO A 442 -36.99 -1.70 -17.80
C PRO A 442 -36.38 -1.49 -19.20
N LEU A 443 -35.32 -0.69 -19.29
CA LEU A 443 -34.55 -0.45 -20.51
C LEU A 443 -33.70 -1.64 -20.95
N HIS A 444 -33.22 -2.46 -20.02
CA HIS A 444 -32.33 -3.61 -20.26
C HIS A 444 -33.09 -4.91 -20.58
N GLY A 445 -34.40 -4.81 -20.87
CA GLY A 445 -35.25 -5.93 -21.25
C GLY A 445 -35.39 -6.12 -22.77
N LYS A 446 -36.60 -6.43 -23.23
CA LYS A 446 -36.90 -6.74 -24.65
C LYS A 446 -36.45 -5.65 -25.63
N LEU A 447 -36.60 -4.38 -25.27
CA LEU A 447 -36.22 -3.25 -26.13
C LEU A 447 -34.71 -3.22 -26.41
N TRP A 448 -33.88 -3.45 -25.38
CA TRP A 448 -32.43 -3.57 -25.54
C TRP A 448 -32.03 -4.72 -26.45
N HIS A 449 -32.65 -5.90 -26.27
CA HIS A 449 -32.40 -7.06 -27.14
C HIS A 449 -32.76 -6.78 -28.60
N MET A 450 -33.88 -6.09 -28.85
CA MET A 450 -34.27 -5.70 -30.21
C MET A 450 -33.30 -4.68 -30.81
N SER A 451 -32.89 -3.66 -30.04
CA SER A 451 -31.89 -2.68 -30.49
C SER A 451 -30.57 -3.36 -30.87
N ARG A 452 -30.07 -4.25 -30.00
CA ARG A 452 -28.83 -5.01 -30.27
C ARG A 452 -28.94 -5.91 -31.50
N LYS A 453 -30.11 -6.53 -31.74
CA LYS A 453 -30.35 -7.32 -32.95
C LYS A 453 -30.26 -6.45 -34.20
N LYS A 454 -30.79 -5.23 -34.15
CA LYS A 454 -30.73 -4.26 -35.25
C LYS A 454 -29.33 -3.71 -35.48
N ASP A 455 -28.56 -3.44 -34.43
CA ASP A 455 -27.14 -3.07 -34.54
C ASP A 455 -26.30 -4.17 -35.18
N LYS A 456 -26.56 -5.43 -34.80
CA LYS A 456 -25.90 -6.59 -35.42
C LYS A 456 -26.29 -6.77 -36.89
N GLU A 457 -27.53 -6.41 -37.26
CA GLU A 457 -28.00 -6.42 -38.64
C GLU A 457 -27.33 -5.31 -39.46
N LEU A 458 -27.19 -4.11 -38.89
CA LEU A 458 -26.55 -2.95 -39.51
C LEU A 458 -25.05 -3.19 -39.80
N THR A 459 -24.36 -3.88 -38.90
CA THR A 459 -22.92 -4.21 -39.05
C THR A 459 -22.65 -5.40 -39.98
N ARG A 460 -23.70 -6.11 -40.42
CA ARG A 460 -23.62 -7.30 -41.28
C ARG A 460 -24.47 -7.14 -42.55
N LEU A 461 -24.58 -5.91 -43.04
CA LEU A 461 -25.31 -5.64 -44.27
C LEU A 461 -24.70 -6.44 -45.41
N GLN A 462 -25.55 -7.20 -46.10
CA GLN A 462 -25.23 -7.91 -47.32
C GLN A 462 -26.20 -7.43 -48.40
N GLU A 463 -25.76 -7.42 -49.66
CA GLU A 463 -26.64 -7.20 -50.79
C GLU A 463 -27.71 -8.29 -50.80
N LYS A 464 -28.96 -7.89 -50.55
CA LYS A 464 -30.11 -8.76 -50.72
C LYS A 464 -30.58 -8.60 -52.16
N ARG A 465 -30.83 -9.72 -52.85
CA ARG A 465 -31.20 -9.80 -54.28
C ARG A 465 -32.30 -8.82 -54.74
N ASN A 466 -33.13 -8.32 -53.81
CA ASN A 466 -34.28 -7.44 -54.06
C ASN A 466 -34.21 -6.05 -53.38
N LYS A 467 -33.12 -5.66 -52.72
CA LYS A 467 -32.98 -4.34 -52.04
C LYS A 467 -31.53 -3.84 -52.04
N SER A 468 -31.32 -2.56 -52.35
CA SER A 468 -30.00 -1.93 -52.22
C SER A 468 -29.55 -1.85 -50.76
N ILE A 469 -28.23 -1.83 -50.54
CA ILE A 469 -27.62 -1.72 -49.21
C ILE A 469 -28.12 -0.44 -48.49
N GLU A 470 -28.14 0.70 -49.19
CA GLU A 470 -28.59 1.99 -48.66
C GLU A 470 -30.06 1.97 -48.21
N HIS A 471 -30.94 1.34 -49.00
CA HIS A 471 -32.34 1.21 -48.62
C HIS A 471 -32.52 0.28 -47.42
N HIS A 472 -31.75 -0.82 -47.34
CA HIS A 472 -31.78 -1.72 -46.20
C HIS A 472 -31.24 -1.04 -44.92
N ARG A 473 -30.17 -0.25 -45.05
CA ARG A 473 -29.59 0.56 -43.98
C ARG A 473 -30.59 1.56 -43.43
N SER A 474 -31.21 2.37 -44.31
CA SER A 474 -32.22 3.37 -43.95
C SER A 474 -33.40 2.74 -43.20
N GLN A 475 -33.84 1.54 -43.62
CA GLN A 475 -34.90 0.81 -42.94
C GLN A 475 -34.50 0.38 -41.50
N ILE A 476 -33.28 -0.15 -41.32
CA ILE A 476 -32.79 -0.54 -39.99
C ILE A 476 -32.66 0.67 -39.08
N GLU A 477 -32.15 1.80 -39.60
CA GLU A 477 -32.03 3.05 -38.85
C GLU A 477 -33.41 3.59 -38.40
N LEU A 478 -34.42 3.52 -39.27
CA LEU A 478 -35.80 3.86 -38.91
C LEU A 478 -36.34 2.96 -37.79
N GLU A 479 -36.15 1.64 -37.91
CA GLU A 479 -36.59 0.68 -36.88
C GLU A 479 -35.87 0.90 -35.54
N LYS A 480 -34.58 1.25 -35.56
CA LYS A 480 -33.82 1.67 -34.37
C LYS A 480 -34.42 2.93 -33.73
N SER A 481 -34.79 3.94 -34.53
CA SER A 481 -35.43 5.17 -34.01
C SER A 481 -36.78 4.89 -33.32
N VAL A 482 -37.55 3.92 -33.82
CA VAL A 482 -38.82 3.50 -33.20
C VAL A 482 -38.57 2.78 -31.87
N ILE A 483 -37.56 1.89 -31.83
CA ILE A 483 -37.17 1.21 -30.58
C ILE A 483 -36.70 2.24 -29.55
N ARG A 484 -35.95 3.28 -29.98
CA ARG A 484 -35.46 4.35 -29.11
C ARG A 484 -36.59 5.19 -28.52
N ARG A 485 -37.60 5.56 -29.31
CA ARG A 485 -38.81 6.24 -28.80
C ARG A 485 -39.53 5.42 -27.74
N LYS A 486 -39.72 4.11 -27.99
CA LYS A 486 -40.32 3.20 -27.00
C LYS A 486 -39.49 3.06 -25.70
N GLN A 487 -38.18 3.28 -25.75
CA GLN A 487 -37.34 3.32 -24.55
C GLN A 487 -37.57 4.62 -23.77
N LEU A 488 -37.65 5.77 -24.46
CA LEU A 488 -37.92 7.07 -23.84
C LEU A 488 -39.28 7.10 -23.14
N ASP A 489 -40.33 6.60 -23.81
CA ASP A 489 -41.69 6.53 -23.25
C ASP A 489 -41.76 5.68 -21.97
N LYS A 490 -40.89 4.65 -21.87
CA LYS A 490 -40.79 3.83 -20.65
C LYS A 490 -39.97 4.47 -19.55
N CYS A 491 -39.01 5.34 -19.86
CA CYS A 491 -38.23 6.07 -18.85
C CYS A 491 -39.08 7.10 -18.12
N SER A 492 -39.97 7.80 -18.85
CA SER A 492 -40.79 8.89 -18.30
C SER A 492 -41.80 8.44 -17.22
N GLY A 493 -42.03 7.15 -17.05
CA GLY A 493 -42.95 6.59 -16.04
C GLY A 493 -42.29 6.05 -14.75
N TRP A 494 -40.96 5.97 -14.67
CA TRP A 494 -40.25 5.38 -13.53
C TRP A 494 -39.28 6.38 -12.90
N GLY A 495 -39.28 6.46 -11.56
CA GLY A 495 -38.42 7.36 -10.80
C GLY A 495 -36.95 7.28 -11.24
N PHE A 496 -36.38 8.46 -11.44
CA PHE A 496 -35.12 8.82 -12.12
C PHE A 496 -33.83 8.04 -11.77
N LEU A 497 -33.84 7.13 -10.79
CA LEU A 497 -32.62 6.63 -10.13
C LEU A 497 -31.87 5.51 -10.87
N LEU A 498 -32.48 4.78 -11.80
CA LEU A 498 -31.85 3.63 -12.50
C LEU A 498 -31.85 3.74 -14.04
N CYS A 499 -32.35 4.84 -14.59
CA CYS A 499 -32.31 5.11 -16.04
C CYS A 499 -31.00 5.80 -16.48
N SER A 500 -30.04 6.03 -15.58
CA SER A 500 -28.93 6.96 -15.78
C SER A 500 -27.70 6.38 -16.50
N SER A 501 -27.46 5.07 -16.46
CA SER A 501 -26.29 4.50 -17.17
C SER A 501 -26.38 4.59 -18.70
N PRO A 502 -27.56 4.55 -19.33
CA PRO A 502 -27.70 4.91 -20.75
C PRO A 502 -27.90 6.42 -20.98
N ALA A 503 -28.11 7.23 -19.93
CA ALA A 503 -28.38 8.66 -20.08
C ALA A 503 -27.15 9.50 -20.37
N ILE A 504 -25.96 9.03 -20.00
CA ILE A 504 -24.71 9.68 -20.44
C ILE A 504 -24.45 9.43 -21.94
N LEU A 505 -25.08 8.41 -22.52
CA LEU A 505 -25.19 8.20 -23.97
C LEU A 505 -26.41 8.90 -24.60
N LEU A 506 -27.24 9.63 -23.82
CA LEU A 506 -28.40 10.36 -24.34
C LEU A 506 -28.02 11.72 -24.96
N GLU A 507 -26.86 12.30 -24.65
CA GLU A 507 -26.44 13.61 -25.18
C GLU A 507 -25.40 13.56 -26.30
N SER A 508 -24.82 12.40 -26.63
CA SER A 508 -23.66 12.30 -27.53
C SER A 508 -23.90 11.57 -28.86
N GLN A 509 -25.13 11.51 -29.37
CA GLN A 509 -25.42 11.02 -30.74
C GLN A 509 -26.42 11.88 -31.48
#